data_AF-C4K6J6-F1
#
_entry.id   AF-C4K6J6-F1
#
_cell.length_a   1.000
_cell.length_b   1.000
_cell.length_c   1.000
_cell.angle_alpha   90.00
_cell.angle_beta   90.00
_cell.angle_gamma   90.00
#
_symmetry.space_group_name_H-M   'P 1'
#
loop_
_entity.id
_entity.type
_entity.pdbx_description
1 polymer ?
#
loop_
_entity_poly.entity_id
_entity_poly.type
_entity_poly.pdbx_seq_one_letter_code
_entity_poly.pdbx_strand_id
1 'polypeptide(L)' 'MNAQAARQCLRVCQTYAEHWPARKAQGCGLVLSNLAPTELADCIGESVMDRMQECGGGTLAFTWGSYRQRKGQCV' A
#
# COMPACT_ATOMS: atom_id res chain seq x y z
N MET A 1 9.56 -18.70 -6.44
CA MET A 1 9.04 -17.46 -7.08
C MET A 1 7.53 -17.38 -6.83
N ASN A 2 7.06 -16.48 -5.96
CA ASN A 2 5.66 -16.45 -5.50
C ASN A 2 4.74 -15.68 -6.46
N ALA A 3 4.53 -16.24 -7.66
CA ALA A 3 3.68 -15.64 -8.70
C ALA A 3 2.21 -15.50 -8.26
N GLN A 4 1.76 -16.25 -7.24
CA GLN A 4 0.41 -16.16 -6.71
C GLN A 4 0.21 -14.90 -5.85
N ALA A 5 1.14 -14.58 -4.95
CA ALA A 5 1.07 -13.35 -4.16
C ALA A 5 1.10 -12.09 -5.04
N ALA A 6 1.93 -12.09 -6.09
CA ALA A 6 1.98 -10.98 -7.05
C ALA A 6 0.64 -10.80 -7.78
N ARG A 7 0.01 -11.90 -8.24
CA ARG A 7 -1.32 -11.86 -8.88
C ARG A 7 -2.41 -11.38 -7.93
N GLN A 8 -2.38 -11.82 -6.67
CA GLN A 8 -3.35 -11.38 -5.66
C GLN A 8 -3.22 -9.88 -5.38
N CYS A 9 -2.01 -9.38 -5.19
CA CYS A 9 -1.79 -7.96 -4.96
C CYS A 9 -2.20 -7.12 -6.18
N LEU A 10 -1.86 -7.56 -7.39
CA LEU A 10 -2.28 -6.89 -8.62
C LEU A 10 -3.81 -6.78 -8.68
N ARG A 11 -4.53 -7.87 -8.38
CA ARG A 11 -5.99 -7.86 -8.34
C ARG A 11 -6.53 -6.84 -7.33
N VAL A 12 -5.96 -6.78 -6.12
CA VAL A 12 -6.37 -5.79 -5.11
C VAL A 12 -6.12 -4.37 -5.61
N CYS A 13 -4.96 -4.10 -6.23
CA CYS A 13 -4.65 -2.79 -6.81
C CYS A 13 -5.61 -2.40 -7.94
N GLN A 14 -5.95 -3.35 -8.82
CA GLN A 14 -6.90 -3.13 -9.92
C GLN A 14 -8.29 -2.79 -9.38
N THR A 15 -8.82 -3.61 -8.46
CA THR A 15 -10.10 -3.33 -7.81
C THR A 15 -10.07 -2.00 -7.06
N TYR A 16 -8.99 -1.67 -6.36
CA TYR A 16 -8.85 -0.38 -5.69
C TYR A 16 -8.92 0.78 -6.70
N ALA A 17 -8.21 0.69 -7.82
CA ALA A 17 -8.18 1.72 -8.86
C ALA A 17 -9.56 1.98 -9.47
N GLU A 18 -10.36 0.92 -9.68
CA GLU A 18 -11.74 1.02 -10.17
C GLU A 18 -12.65 1.79 -9.18
N HIS A 19 -12.48 1.56 -7.87
CA HIS A 19 -13.30 2.19 -6.83
C HIS A 19 -12.76 3.56 -6.37
N TRP A 20 -11.55 3.93 -6.77
CA TRP A 20 -10.88 5.15 -6.33
C TRP A 20 -11.66 6.44 -6.58
N PRO A 21 -12.34 6.66 -7.72
CA PRO A 21 -13.08 7.91 -7.96
C PRO A 21 -14.11 8.21 -6.87
N ALA A 22 -14.84 7.19 -6.40
CA ALA A 22 -15.83 7.34 -5.33
C ALA A 22 -15.17 7.69 -3.99
N ARG A 23 -14.04 7.05 -3.66
CA ARG A 23 -13.26 7.32 -2.45
C ARG A 23 -12.67 8.74 -2.44
N LYS A 24 -12.13 9.17 -3.58
CA LYS A 24 -11.59 10.52 -3.74
C LYS A 24 -12.68 11.58 -3.58
N ALA A 25 -13.88 11.35 -4.14
CA ALA A 25 -15.01 12.27 -3.99
C ALA A 25 -15.47 12.41 -2.52
N GLN A 26 -15.27 11.38 -1.70
CA GLN A 26 -15.55 11.40 -0.25
C GLN A 26 -14.44 12.06 0.58
N GLY A 27 -13.36 12.53 -0.05
CA GLY A 27 -12.21 13.14 0.64
C GLY A 27 -11.20 12.13 1.19
N CYS A 28 -11.26 10.86 0.78
CA CYS A 28 -10.33 9.83 1.22
C CYS A 28 -9.05 9.78 0.38
N GLY A 29 -7.91 9.48 1.03
CA GLY A 29 -6.57 9.46 0.45
C GLY A 29 -6.01 8.06 0.16
N LEU A 30 -4.90 8.00 -0.57
CA LEU A 30 -4.06 6.80 -0.74
C LEU A 30 -2.64 7.11 -0.25
N VAL A 31 -2.07 6.22 0.56
CA VAL A 31 -0.66 6.26 0.96
C VAL A 31 0.04 5.02 0.45
N LEU A 32 1.16 5.23 -0.25
CA LEU A 32 2.06 4.19 -0.73
C LEU A 32 3.42 4.41 -0.07
N SER A 33 3.84 3.46 0.76
CA SER A 33 5.10 3.56 1.50
C SER A 33 5.86 2.25 1.47
N ASN A 34 7.18 2.34 1.61
CA ASN A 34 8.05 1.19 1.89
C ASN A 34 8.22 0.95 3.40
N LEU A 35 7.64 1.81 4.24
CA LEU A 35 7.67 1.71 5.69
C LEU A 35 6.55 0.80 6.20
N ALA A 36 6.77 0.18 7.36
CA ALA A 36 5.70 -0.49 8.08
C ALA A 36 4.65 0.53 8.58
N PRO A 37 3.41 0.12 8.87
CA PRO A 37 2.37 1.02 9.34
C PRO A 37 2.75 1.84 10.58
N THR A 38 3.50 1.24 11.51
CA THR A 38 3.97 1.92 12.72
C THR A 38 4.99 3.02 12.40
N GLU A 39 5.99 2.71 11.57
CA GLU A 39 7.00 3.68 11.13
C GLU A 39 6.38 4.80 10.27
N LEU A 40 5.34 4.47 9.50
CA LEU A 40 4.60 5.44 8.73
C LEU A 40 3.84 6.41 9.65
N ALA A 41 3.20 5.90 10.71
CA ALA A 41 2.51 6.72 11.70
C ALA A 41 3.45 7.70 12.39
N ASP A 42 4.69 7.28 12.72
CA ASP A 42 5.72 8.17 13.25
C ASP A 42 6.10 9.30 12.27
N CYS A 43 6.04 9.04 10.96
CA CYS A 43 6.40 10.03 9.94
C CYS A 43 5.28 11.01 9.60
N ILE A 44 4.03 10.55 9.50
CA ILE A 44 2.89 11.36 9.02
C ILE A 44 1.91 11.76 10.13
N GLY A 45 2.07 11.16 11.33
CA GLY A 45 1.22 11.37 12.49
C GLY A 45 0.05 10.38 12.60
N GLU A 46 -0.24 9.94 13.82
CA GLU A 46 -1.35 9.04 14.17
C GLU A 46 -2.70 9.55 13.66
N SER A 47 -2.98 10.84 13.78
CA SER A 47 -4.26 11.41 13.33
C SER A 47 -4.48 11.26 11.82
N VAL A 48 -3.42 11.23 11.01
CA VAL A 48 -3.56 10.96 9.57
C VAL A 48 -3.89 9.49 9.33
N MET A 49 -3.29 8.59 10.10
CA MET A 49 -3.57 7.15 10.05
C MET A 49 -5.01 6.83 10.47
N ASP A 50 -5.50 7.46 11.54
CA ASP A 50 -6.89 7.34 12.00
C ASP A 50 -7.88 7.77 10.92
N ARG A 51 -7.63 8.93 10.28
CA ARG A 51 -8.49 9.42 9.19
C ARG A 51 -8.49 8.49 7.98
N MET A 52 -7.36 7.83 7.68
CA MET A 52 -7.33 6.82 6.63
C MET A 52 -8.16 5.59 6.99
N GLN A 53 -8.18 5.18 8.26
CA GLN A 53 -8.94 4.03 8.74
C GLN A 53 -10.45 4.33 8.76
N GLU A 54 -10.86 5.50 9.23
CA GLU A 54 -12.26 5.99 9.20
C GLU A 54 -12.84 6.04 7.78
N CYS A 55 -12.00 6.34 6.80
CA CYS A 55 -12.31 6.33 5.37
C CYS A 55 -12.52 4.93 4.76
N GLY A 56 -12.47 3.86 5.56
CA GLY A 56 -12.49 2.47 5.08
C GLY A 56 -11.22 2.10 4.29
N GLY A 57 -10.10 2.73 4.64
CA GLY A 57 -8.78 2.42 4.10
C GLY A 57 -8.37 0.98 4.47
N GLY A 58 -8.08 0.16 3.48
CA GLY A 58 -7.51 -1.18 3.69
C GLY A 58 -5.99 -1.11 3.55
N THR A 59 -5.26 -1.64 4.53
CA THR A 59 -3.80 -1.77 4.43
C THR A 59 -3.46 -2.99 3.59
N LEU A 60 -2.81 -2.79 2.45
CA LEU A 60 -2.24 -3.86 1.64
C LEU A 60 -0.72 -3.84 1.80
N ALA A 61 -0.18 -4.80 2.54
CA ALA A 61 1.27 -4.99 2.64
C ALA A 61 1.79 -5.78 1.42
N PHE A 62 2.75 -5.22 0.70
CA PHE A 62 3.40 -5.89 -0.42
C PHE A 62 4.52 -6.79 0.09
N THR A 63 4.20 -8.06 0.38
CA THR A 63 5.14 -9.02 1.01
C THR A 63 5.87 -9.92 0.01
N TRP A 64 5.72 -9.71 -1.30
CA TRP A 64 6.51 -10.48 -2.27
C TRP A 64 7.97 -10.03 -2.26
N GLY A 65 8.90 -10.97 -2.43
CA GLY A 65 10.32 -10.65 -2.56
C GLY A 65 10.55 -9.64 -3.68
N SER A 66 11.00 -8.44 -3.32
CA SER A 66 11.21 -7.33 -4.25
C SER A 66 12.15 -7.72 -5.38
N TYR A 67 11.75 -7.49 -6.63
CA TYR A 67 12.63 -7.66 -7.80
C TYR A 67 13.91 -6.79 -7.72
N ARG A 68 13.91 -5.72 -6.91
CA ARG A 68 15.08 -4.85 -6.67
C ARG A 68 16.24 -5.53 -5.93
N GLN A 69 16.09 -6.76 -5.44
CA GLN A 69 17.23 -7.52 -4.89
C GLN A 69 18.27 -7.94 -5.95
N ARG A 70 17.98 -7.80 -7.26
CA ARG A 70 18.87 -8.28 -8.34
C ARG A 70 19.74 -7.22 -9.03
N LYS A 71 19.88 -6.01 -8.46
CA LYS A 71 20.82 -4.97 -8.96
C LYS A 71 21.76 -4.42 -7.88
N GLY A 72 22.04 -5.20 -6.83
CA GLY A 72 22.92 -4.81 -5.72
C GLY A 72 24.03 -5.80 -5.39
N GLN A 73 24.28 -6.82 -6.24
CA GLN A 73 25.49 -7.63 -6.13
C GLN A 73 26.49 -7.15 -7.18
N CYS A 74 27.08 -5.98 -6.93
CA CYS A 74 28.41 -5.70 -7.45
C CYS A 74 29.35 -6.13 -6.31
N VAL A 75 30.13 -7.16 -6.58
CA VAL A 75 31.27 -7.60 -5.77
C VAL A 75 32.31 -6.50 -5.66
#